data_AF-A0A2N3YJZ6-F1
#
_entry.id   AF-A0A2N3YJZ6-F1
#
_cell.length_a   1.000
_cell.length_b   1.000
_cell.length_c   1.000
_cell.angle_alpha   90.00
_cell.angle_beta   90.00
_cell.angle_gamma   90.00
#
_symmetry.space_group_name_H-M   'P 1'
#
loop_
_entity.id
_entity.type
_entity.pdbx_description
1 polymer ?
#
loop_
_entity_poly.entity_id
_entity_poly.type
_entity_poly.pdbx_seq_one_letter_code
_entity_poly.pdbx_strand_id
1 'polypeptide(L)'
;MRRQADRLREAVRQATARDRTDEVLFAMGQLQCSLQEVRRPTTLNDAEFKVFSQYGEDGAIQFLLRHVAPCDPSFIEIGVQSYRESNTRFLASNNNWRGLAIDGSSDHLAFIRGTELGWRADVLPVRTFVTKENINDVIESHGYTGDVGLVSIDVDGMDYWLLEALEVVRPTILIVEFNSIFGPSAAVTVPYTPTFVCGEAHWSHQYFGASLSALTALADRKGYALVGATKHAVNAFFVLRESLGDLNEVPPASAWRPSRFLSSRNQQGDLSYVRDHVDRLRLIADLPLSVLPSGQEREIRDIFDL
;
A
#
# COMPACT_ATOMS: atom_id res chain seq x y z
N MET A 1 -22.38 35.24 -10.30
CA MET A 1 -21.16 35.93 -9.84
C MET A 1 -20.91 35.82 -8.33
N ARG A 2 -21.77 36.30 -7.41
CA ARG A 2 -21.52 36.16 -5.94
C ARG A 2 -21.30 34.72 -5.45
N ARG A 3 -22.16 33.77 -5.83
CA ARG A 3 -22.01 32.33 -5.47
C ARG A 3 -20.70 31.69 -5.97
N GLN A 4 -20.10 32.22 -7.04
CA GLN A 4 -18.87 31.68 -7.64
C GLN A 4 -17.63 32.26 -6.95
N ALA A 5 -17.69 33.54 -6.56
CA ALA A 5 -16.68 34.19 -5.72
C ALA A 5 -16.69 33.66 -4.28
N ASP A 6 -17.86 33.33 -3.72
CA ASP A 6 -17.97 32.74 -2.39
C ASP A 6 -17.44 31.29 -2.37
N ARG A 7 -17.73 30.49 -3.41
CA ARG A 7 -17.11 29.16 -3.59
C ARG A 7 -15.59 29.22 -3.75
N LEU A 8 -15.08 30.23 -4.44
CA LEU A 8 -13.64 30.42 -4.61
C LEU A 8 -12.98 30.86 -3.29
N ARG A 9 -13.62 31.75 -2.52
CA ARG A 9 -13.15 32.16 -1.19
C ARG A 9 -13.19 31.01 -0.18
N GLU A 10 -14.24 30.19 -0.24
CA GLU A 10 -14.38 28.97 0.56
C GLU A 10 -13.27 27.98 0.19
N ALA A 11 -13.04 27.73 -1.10
CA ALA A 11 -11.97 26.85 -1.59
C ALA A 11 -10.57 27.35 -1.19
N VAL A 12 -10.31 28.65 -1.26
CA VAL A 12 -9.04 29.26 -0.81
C VAL A 12 -8.89 29.22 0.72
N ARG A 13 -9.96 29.40 1.50
CA ARG A 13 -9.94 29.22 2.97
C ARG A 13 -9.74 27.76 3.37
N GLN A 14 -10.38 26.83 2.67
CA GLN A 14 -10.23 25.39 2.92
C GLN A 14 -8.85 24.89 2.50
N ALA A 15 -8.26 25.43 1.42
CA ALA A 15 -6.87 25.17 1.05
C ALA A 15 -5.92 25.64 2.17
N THR A 16 -6.03 26.90 2.60
CA THR A 16 -5.17 27.44 3.68
C THR A 16 -5.33 26.78 5.05
N ALA A 17 -6.52 26.27 5.38
CA ALA A 17 -6.73 25.50 6.61
C ALA A 17 -6.16 24.08 6.53
N ARG A 18 -6.25 23.43 5.35
CA ARG A 18 -5.64 22.12 5.11
C ARG A 18 -4.12 22.21 5.09
N ASP A 19 -3.55 23.22 4.44
CA ASP A 19 -2.09 23.42 4.40
C ASP A 19 -1.52 23.56 5.82
N ARG A 20 -2.20 24.30 6.71
CA ARG A 20 -1.84 24.39 8.14
C ARG A 20 -1.99 23.06 8.89
N THR A 21 -2.97 22.24 8.51
CA THR A 21 -3.15 20.91 9.12
C THR A 21 -1.99 20.01 8.70
N ASP A 22 -1.61 20.03 7.42
CA ASP A 22 -0.48 19.27 6.89
C ASP A 22 0.84 19.69 7.53
N GLU A 23 1.06 20.99 7.77
CA GLU A 23 2.23 21.49 8.53
C GLU A 23 2.28 20.94 9.96
N VAL A 24 1.15 20.91 10.67
CA VAL A 24 1.07 20.35 12.03
C VAL A 24 1.31 18.85 12.01
N LEU A 25 0.69 18.11 11.09
CA LEU A 25 0.89 16.68 10.92
C LEU A 25 2.35 16.37 10.62
N PHE A 26 2.97 17.15 9.72
CA PHE A 26 4.37 17.00 9.36
C PHE A 26 5.29 17.23 10.57
N ALA A 27 5.09 18.31 11.33
CA ALA A 27 5.87 18.58 12.54
C ALA A 27 5.68 17.48 13.61
N MET A 28 4.46 16.96 13.77
CA MET A 28 4.19 15.81 14.64
C MET A 28 4.92 14.55 14.14
N GLY A 29 4.95 14.31 12.84
CA GLY A 29 5.71 13.23 12.22
C GLY A 29 7.20 13.30 12.53
N GLN A 30 7.81 14.48 12.38
CA GLN A 30 9.21 14.72 12.74
C GLN A 30 9.48 14.43 14.22
N LEU A 31 8.57 14.86 15.10
CA LEU A 31 8.66 14.54 16.52
C LEU A 31 8.54 13.04 16.78
N GLN A 32 7.64 12.33 16.09
CA GLN A 32 7.52 10.86 16.20
C GLN A 32 8.79 10.15 15.74
N CYS A 33 9.44 10.63 14.66
CA CYS A 33 10.75 10.14 14.24
C CYS A 33 11.77 10.28 15.39
N SER A 34 11.89 11.47 16.00
CA SER A 34 12.80 11.65 17.15
C SER A 34 12.41 10.75 18.34
N LEU A 35 11.11 10.58 18.62
CA LEU A 35 10.65 9.71 19.70
C LEU A 35 10.98 8.23 19.46
N GLN A 36 10.94 7.75 18.21
CA GLN A 36 11.37 6.39 17.91
C GLN A 36 12.86 6.18 18.24
N GLU A 37 13.72 7.20 18.10
CA GLU A 37 15.16 7.07 18.45
C GLU A 37 15.36 6.87 19.96
N VAL A 38 14.51 7.54 20.75
CA VAL A 38 14.51 7.44 22.21
C VAL A 38 13.86 6.13 22.66
N ARG A 39 12.71 5.76 22.10
CA ARG A 39 11.94 4.56 22.48
C ARG A 39 12.57 3.27 21.99
N ARG A 40 13.30 3.31 20.88
CA ARG A 40 13.92 2.15 20.22
C ARG A 40 12.91 1.01 20.03
N PRO A 41 11.85 1.22 19.24
CA PRO A 41 10.90 0.15 18.95
C PRO A 41 11.64 -1.06 18.38
N THR A 42 11.25 -2.26 18.80
CA THR A 42 11.88 -3.52 18.37
C THR A 42 11.08 -4.23 17.28
N THR A 43 9.85 -3.78 17.03
CA THR A 43 8.96 -4.32 16.00
C THR A 43 8.40 -3.20 15.14
N LEU A 44 8.02 -3.55 13.91
CA LEU A 44 7.35 -2.62 12.99
C LEU A 44 6.09 -2.02 13.62
N ASN A 45 5.29 -2.82 14.32
CA ASN A 45 4.07 -2.36 14.95
C ASN A 45 4.32 -1.38 16.10
N ASP A 46 5.41 -1.51 16.86
CA ASP A 46 5.76 -0.56 17.94
C ASP A 46 6.19 0.80 17.40
N ALA A 47 6.64 0.83 16.14
CA ALA A 47 7.08 2.04 15.45
C ALA A 47 5.95 2.79 14.73
N GLU A 48 4.80 2.17 14.48
CA GLU A 48 3.72 2.76 13.69
C GLU A 48 3.26 4.14 14.20
N PHE A 49 3.20 5.09 13.27
CA PHE A 49 2.51 6.36 13.41
C PHE A 49 2.00 6.81 12.02
N LYS A 50 1.00 7.70 12.01
CA LYS A 50 0.42 8.29 10.80
C LYS A 50 0.80 9.75 10.68
N VAL A 51 1.21 10.15 9.49
CA VAL A 51 1.28 11.54 9.02
C VAL A 51 0.40 11.67 7.78
N PHE A 52 0.75 10.94 6.72
CA PHE A 52 0.07 10.99 5.43
C PHE A 52 -0.30 9.60 4.88
N SER A 53 0.21 8.50 5.42
CA SER A 53 -0.24 7.15 5.07
C SER A 53 -1.67 6.85 5.55
N GLN A 54 -2.25 5.74 5.11
CA GLN A 54 -3.60 5.35 5.54
C GLN A 54 -3.65 4.98 7.03
N TYR A 55 -2.64 4.28 7.51
CA TYR A 55 -2.51 3.88 8.90
C TYR A 55 -1.11 4.19 9.45
N GLY A 56 -0.34 3.16 9.79
CA GLY A 56 0.92 3.27 10.50
C GLY A 56 2.14 3.23 9.58
N GLU A 57 1.94 3.22 8.27
CA GLU A 57 2.98 2.95 7.28
C GLU A 57 4.09 4.00 7.34
N ASP A 58 3.79 5.29 7.62
CA ASP A 58 4.83 6.32 7.77
C ASP A 58 5.84 5.93 8.85
N GLY A 59 5.35 5.55 10.04
CA GLY A 59 6.21 5.13 11.14
C GLY A 59 6.94 3.81 10.90
N ALA A 60 6.28 2.87 10.20
CA ALA A 60 6.88 1.61 9.79
C ALA A 60 8.05 1.85 8.81
N ILE A 61 7.87 2.71 7.81
CA ILE A 61 8.92 3.07 6.84
C ILE A 61 10.09 3.73 7.57
N GLN A 62 9.85 4.73 8.43
CA GLN A 62 10.92 5.38 9.20
C GLN A 62 11.67 4.43 10.14
N PHE A 63 10.99 3.39 10.62
CA PHE A 63 11.64 2.32 11.37
C PHE A 63 12.56 1.49 10.48
N LEU A 64 12.08 1.04 9.31
CA LEU A 64 12.91 0.26 8.39
C LEU A 64 14.16 1.02 7.94
N LEU A 65 14.03 2.31 7.59
CA LEU A 65 15.14 3.16 7.18
C LEU A 65 16.26 3.33 8.20
N ARG A 66 16.07 2.88 9.45
CA ARG A 66 17.13 2.87 10.48
C ARG A 66 17.95 1.59 10.49
N HIS A 67 17.37 0.51 9.99
CA HIS A 67 17.95 -0.84 10.01
C HIS A 67 18.50 -1.20 8.63
N VAL A 68 17.90 -0.64 7.57
CA VAL A 68 18.33 -0.81 6.19
C VAL A 68 18.96 0.48 5.68
N ALA A 69 19.95 0.35 4.80
CA ALA A 69 20.60 1.48 4.12
C ALA A 69 20.31 1.39 2.61
N PRO A 70 19.18 1.94 2.13
CA PRO A 70 18.85 1.90 0.71
C PRO A 70 19.91 2.65 -0.10
N CYS A 71 20.34 2.06 -1.21
CA CYS A 71 21.40 2.59 -2.06
C CYS A 71 20.95 3.82 -2.88
N ASP A 72 19.66 3.94 -3.18
CA ASP A 72 19.04 5.11 -3.82
C ASP A 72 17.87 5.62 -2.98
N PRO A 73 17.84 6.90 -2.54
CA PRO A 73 16.70 7.49 -1.85
C PRO A 73 15.56 7.79 -2.83
N SER A 74 15.03 6.74 -3.43
CA SER A 74 13.99 6.79 -4.44
C SER A 74 12.84 5.83 -4.14
N PHE A 75 11.64 6.19 -4.57
CA PHE A 75 10.47 5.33 -4.41
C PHE A 75 9.60 5.23 -5.66
N ILE A 76 8.83 4.15 -5.74
CA ILE A 76 7.74 3.97 -6.70
C ILE A 76 6.51 3.52 -5.90
N GLU A 77 5.42 4.28 -5.95
CA GLU A 77 4.14 3.89 -5.37
C GLU A 77 3.09 3.74 -6.47
N ILE A 78 2.47 2.57 -6.53
CA ILE A 78 1.43 2.22 -7.50
C ILE A 78 0.11 2.07 -6.75
N GLY A 79 -0.92 2.79 -7.22
CA GLY A 79 -2.24 2.88 -6.60
C GLY A 79 -2.38 4.03 -5.60
N VAL A 80 -1.82 5.20 -5.93
CA VAL A 80 -1.80 6.35 -5.02
C VAL A 80 -3.15 7.06 -4.84
N GLN A 81 -4.16 6.73 -5.63
CA GLN A 81 -5.45 7.44 -5.70
C GLN A 81 -5.24 8.96 -5.89
N SER A 82 -5.50 9.75 -4.85
CA SER A 82 -5.29 11.21 -4.85
C SER A 82 -3.92 11.65 -4.34
N TYR A 83 -3.11 10.74 -3.81
CA TYR A 83 -1.84 10.98 -3.11
C TYR A 83 -1.95 11.85 -1.84
N ARG A 84 -3.18 12.20 -1.41
CA ARG A 84 -3.43 12.87 -0.11
C ARG A 84 -3.11 11.95 1.05
N GLU A 85 -3.56 10.70 0.89
CA GLU A 85 -3.25 9.57 1.72
C GLU A 85 -2.35 8.65 0.90
N SER A 86 -1.10 8.42 1.33
CA SER A 86 -0.09 7.67 0.57
C SER A 86 1.08 7.25 1.48
N ASN A 87 1.67 6.10 1.19
CA ASN A 87 2.79 5.55 1.96
C ASN A 87 4.09 6.35 1.79
N THR A 88 4.24 7.05 0.66
CA THR A 88 5.49 7.74 0.29
C THR A 88 5.43 9.25 0.43
N ARG A 89 4.26 9.85 0.70
CA ARG A 89 4.15 11.30 0.85
C ARG A 89 5.00 11.86 2.00
N PHE A 90 4.98 11.21 3.16
CA PHE A 90 5.83 11.64 4.29
C PHE A 90 7.30 11.40 3.98
N LEU A 91 7.64 10.27 3.35
CA LEU A 91 8.99 9.93 2.94
C LEU A 91 9.59 10.99 1.99
N ALA A 92 8.83 11.39 0.97
CA ALA A 92 9.23 12.45 0.04
C ALA A 92 9.48 13.79 0.76
N SER A 93 8.56 14.16 1.66
CA SER A 93 8.59 15.47 2.34
C SER A 93 9.64 15.55 3.46
N ASN A 94 9.85 14.46 4.20
CA ASN A 94 10.68 14.41 5.39
C ASN A 94 12.12 13.99 5.09
N ASN A 95 12.29 12.99 4.23
CA ASN A 95 13.61 12.41 3.93
C ASN A 95 14.17 12.93 2.61
N ASN A 96 13.43 13.80 1.89
CA ASN A 96 13.80 14.35 0.59
C ASN A 96 14.07 13.25 -0.46
N TRP A 97 13.25 12.19 -0.43
CA TRP A 97 13.28 11.14 -1.43
C TRP A 97 12.56 11.59 -2.69
N ARG A 98 13.06 11.17 -3.86
CA ARG A 98 12.38 11.35 -5.14
C ARG A 98 11.53 10.13 -5.46
N GLY A 99 10.49 10.26 -6.28
CA GLY A 99 9.74 9.07 -6.65
C GLY A 99 8.65 9.23 -7.68
N LEU A 100 8.08 8.08 -8.07
CA LEU A 100 6.90 7.98 -8.92
C LEU A 100 5.65 7.76 -8.07
N ALA A 101 4.62 8.55 -8.34
CA ALA A 101 3.28 8.35 -7.82
C ALA A 101 2.36 7.94 -8.99
N ILE A 102 2.00 6.66 -9.08
CA ILE A 102 1.31 6.06 -10.22
C ILE A 102 -0.13 5.71 -9.84
N ASP A 103 -1.11 6.15 -10.64
CA ASP A 103 -2.52 5.78 -10.47
C ASP A 103 -3.27 5.86 -11.81
N GLY A 104 -4.35 5.10 -11.97
CA GLY A 104 -5.19 5.13 -13.18
C GLY A 104 -6.01 6.41 -13.34
N SER A 105 -6.33 7.07 -12.22
CA SER A 105 -7.07 8.33 -12.17
C SER A 105 -6.16 9.55 -12.42
N SER A 106 -6.73 10.76 -12.39
CA SER A 106 -5.97 12.02 -12.51
C SER A 106 -5.90 12.80 -11.20
N ASP A 107 -6.39 12.23 -10.10
CA ASP A 107 -6.59 12.97 -8.85
C ASP A 107 -5.26 13.31 -8.18
N HIS A 108 -4.28 12.40 -8.21
CA HIS A 108 -2.91 12.65 -7.74
C HIS A 108 -2.19 13.70 -8.57
N LEU A 109 -2.39 13.76 -9.89
CA LEU A 109 -1.84 14.82 -10.74
C LEU A 109 -2.34 16.19 -10.29
N ALA A 110 -3.65 16.30 -10.06
CA ALA A 110 -4.28 17.54 -9.63
C ALA A 110 -3.82 17.94 -8.22
N PHE A 111 -3.69 16.97 -7.31
CA PHE A 111 -3.25 17.23 -5.94
C PHE A 111 -1.77 17.62 -5.86
N ILE A 112 -0.86 16.84 -6.46
CA ILE A 112 0.58 17.11 -6.39
C ILE A 112 0.90 18.45 -7.05
N ARG A 113 0.40 18.70 -8.27
CA ARG A 113 0.67 19.96 -8.99
C ARG A 113 -0.07 21.17 -8.42
N GLY A 114 -1.17 20.94 -7.73
CA GLY A 114 -2.02 21.99 -7.16
C GLY A 114 -1.67 22.41 -5.74
N THR A 115 -0.67 21.78 -5.11
CA THR A 115 -0.22 22.05 -3.73
C THR A 115 1.27 22.38 -3.68
N GLU A 116 1.79 22.67 -2.49
CA GLU A 116 3.22 22.93 -2.33
C GLU A 116 4.10 21.73 -2.69
N LEU A 117 3.56 20.51 -2.68
CA LEU A 117 4.30 19.31 -3.07
C LEU A 117 4.90 19.44 -4.48
N GLY A 118 4.17 20.05 -5.42
CA GLY A 118 4.60 20.16 -6.81
C GLY A 118 5.86 21.01 -7.05
N TRP A 119 6.33 21.74 -6.04
CA TRP A 119 7.60 22.47 -6.10
C TRP A 119 8.54 22.19 -4.92
N ARG A 120 8.06 21.58 -3.83
CA ARG A 120 8.86 21.27 -2.63
C ARG A 120 9.36 19.84 -2.55
N ALA A 121 8.80 18.92 -3.33
CA ALA A 121 9.18 17.51 -3.33
C ALA A 121 9.34 17.00 -4.77
N ASP A 122 10.31 16.12 -4.99
CA ASP A 122 10.58 15.51 -6.29
C ASP A 122 9.68 14.28 -6.53
N VAL A 123 8.37 14.53 -6.59
CA VAL A 123 7.35 13.49 -6.82
C VAL A 123 6.77 13.67 -8.21
N LEU A 124 7.00 12.69 -9.08
CA LEU A 124 6.45 12.68 -10.44
C LEU A 124 5.11 11.93 -10.47
N PRO A 125 3.98 12.63 -10.69
CA PRO A 125 2.70 11.96 -10.86
C PRO A 125 2.56 11.38 -12.27
N VAL A 126 2.30 10.07 -12.36
CA VAL A 126 2.10 9.33 -13.60
C VAL A 126 0.68 8.77 -13.64
N ARG A 127 -0.09 9.15 -14.66
CA ARG A 127 -1.43 8.61 -14.87
C ARG A 127 -1.37 7.37 -15.74
N THR A 128 -1.51 6.19 -15.17
CA THR A 128 -1.55 4.92 -15.90
C THR A 128 -2.26 3.86 -15.07
N PHE A 129 -3.19 3.13 -15.69
CA PHE A 129 -3.73 1.91 -15.11
C PHE A 129 -2.70 0.80 -15.32
N VAL A 130 -2.01 0.41 -14.25
CA VAL A 130 -0.90 -0.54 -14.30
C VAL A 130 -1.44 -1.97 -14.36
N THR A 131 -0.86 -2.78 -15.24
CA THR A 131 -1.20 -4.18 -15.44
C THR A 131 0.07 -5.03 -15.38
N LYS A 132 -0.09 -6.36 -15.30
CA LYS A 132 1.03 -7.32 -15.35
C LYS A 132 1.87 -7.13 -16.62
N GLU A 133 1.23 -6.75 -17.72
CA GLU A 133 1.87 -6.61 -19.02
C GLU A 133 2.68 -5.31 -19.17
N ASN A 134 2.29 -4.23 -18.48
CA ASN A 134 2.86 -2.91 -18.70
C ASN A 134 3.73 -2.37 -17.56
N ILE A 135 3.72 -3.00 -16.38
CA ILE A 135 4.36 -2.46 -15.17
C ILE A 135 5.85 -2.13 -15.38
N ASN A 136 6.60 -3.00 -16.06
CA ASN A 136 8.01 -2.77 -16.31
C ASN A 136 8.25 -1.59 -17.26
N ASP A 137 7.52 -1.54 -18.39
CA ASP A 137 7.63 -0.46 -19.37
C ASP A 137 7.26 0.91 -18.77
N VAL A 138 6.22 0.93 -17.92
CA VAL A 138 5.80 2.15 -17.22
C VAL A 138 6.90 2.64 -16.29
N ILE A 139 7.54 1.77 -15.52
CA ILE A 139 8.61 2.15 -14.59
C ILE A 139 9.88 2.57 -15.35
N GLU A 140 10.29 1.78 -16.34
CA GLU A 140 11.50 2.04 -17.14
C GLU A 140 11.41 3.36 -17.91
N SER A 141 10.26 3.63 -18.54
CA SER A 141 10.04 4.86 -19.31
C SER A 141 10.14 6.15 -18.48
N HIS A 142 10.06 6.04 -17.15
CA HIS A 142 10.24 7.15 -16.22
C HIS A 142 11.63 7.17 -15.56
N GLY A 143 12.57 6.35 -16.05
CA GLY A 143 13.99 6.39 -15.67
C GLY A 143 14.35 5.54 -14.46
N TYR A 144 13.48 4.62 -14.04
CA TYR A 144 13.74 3.72 -12.92
C TYR A 144 14.09 2.33 -13.44
N THR A 145 15.33 1.89 -13.21
CA THR A 145 15.81 0.54 -13.50
C THR A 145 16.82 0.12 -12.43
N GLY A 146 16.96 -1.18 -12.19
CA GLY A 146 17.90 -1.70 -11.19
C GLY A 146 17.49 -1.36 -9.76
N ASP A 147 18.46 -1.07 -8.89
CA ASP A 147 18.18 -0.90 -7.48
C ASP A 147 17.41 0.41 -7.19
N VAL A 148 16.35 0.31 -6.38
CA VAL A 148 15.56 1.45 -5.91
C VAL A 148 15.38 1.38 -4.39
N GLY A 149 15.04 2.50 -3.76
CA GLY A 149 14.91 2.53 -2.31
C GLY A 149 13.67 1.77 -1.81
N LEU A 150 12.51 2.10 -2.38
CA LEU A 150 11.22 1.58 -1.94
C LEU A 150 10.27 1.36 -3.12
N VAL A 151 9.54 0.24 -3.12
CA VAL A 151 8.36 0.05 -3.98
C VAL A 151 7.17 -0.24 -3.09
N SER A 152 6.05 0.44 -3.34
CA SER A 152 4.76 0.19 -2.70
C SER A 152 3.73 -0.17 -3.78
N ILE A 153 3.08 -1.32 -3.67
CA ILE A 153 2.01 -1.78 -4.55
C ILE A 153 0.74 -1.89 -3.71
N ASP A 154 -0.22 -1.00 -3.94
CA ASP A 154 -1.48 -0.93 -3.20
C ASP A 154 -2.60 -0.56 -4.17
N VAL A 155 -3.03 -1.53 -4.99
CA VAL A 155 -3.96 -1.32 -6.12
C VAL A 155 -5.34 -1.93 -5.89
N ASP A 156 -5.68 -2.28 -4.64
CA ASP A 156 -6.97 -2.84 -4.24
C ASP A 156 -7.38 -4.08 -5.10
N GLY A 157 -6.44 -4.98 -5.46
CA GLY A 157 -6.78 -6.02 -6.43
C GLY A 157 -5.67 -6.92 -6.94
N MET A 158 -4.86 -6.41 -7.87
CA MET A 158 -3.95 -7.22 -8.70
C MET A 158 -2.51 -7.26 -8.16
N ASP A 159 -2.34 -6.94 -6.88
CA ASP A 159 -1.06 -6.70 -6.20
C ASP A 159 -0.07 -7.86 -6.35
N TYR A 160 -0.55 -9.11 -6.17
CA TYR A 160 0.26 -10.31 -6.37
C TYR A 160 0.79 -10.41 -7.81
N TRP A 161 -0.06 -10.16 -8.80
CA TRP A 161 0.31 -10.29 -10.21
C TRP A 161 1.23 -9.17 -10.68
N LEU A 162 1.03 -7.96 -10.15
CA LEU A 162 1.94 -6.84 -10.37
C LEU A 162 3.31 -7.11 -9.77
N LEU A 163 3.36 -7.56 -8.50
CA LEU A 163 4.62 -7.97 -7.87
C LEU A 163 5.29 -9.09 -8.67
N GLU A 164 4.54 -10.09 -9.11
CA GLU A 164 5.07 -11.24 -9.85
C GLU A 164 5.79 -10.78 -11.13
N ALA A 165 5.18 -9.87 -11.89
CA ALA A 165 5.76 -9.36 -13.13
C ALA A 165 6.81 -8.27 -12.95
N LEU A 166 6.92 -7.65 -11.78
CA LEU A 166 7.91 -6.61 -11.52
C LEU A 166 9.33 -7.19 -11.52
N GLU A 167 10.13 -6.82 -12.52
CA GLU A 167 11.51 -7.29 -12.72
C GLU A 167 12.49 -6.15 -13.04
N VAL A 168 11.99 -5.02 -13.57
CA VAL A 168 12.86 -3.91 -14.02
C VAL A 168 13.55 -3.17 -12.87
N VAL A 169 12.98 -3.23 -11.67
CA VAL A 169 13.54 -2.63 -10.46
C VAL A 169 13.66 -3.64 -9.33
N ARG A 170 14.61 -3.38 -8.45
CA ARG A 170 14.94 -4.18 -7.26
C ARG A 170 14.93 -3.29 -6.02
N PRO A 171 13.76 -3.10 -5.38
CA PRO A 171 13.67 -2.28 -4.17
C PRO A 171 14.48 -2.81 -2.99
N THR A 172 14.96 -1.93 -2.12
CA THR A 172 15.46 -2.34 -0.79
C THR A 172 14.29 -2.69 0.13
N ILE A 173 13.23 -1.87 0.10
CA ILE A 173 11.99 -2.05 0.86
C ILE A 173 10.84 -2.28 -0.10
N LEU A 174 10.10 -3.37 0.08
CA LEU A 174 8.90 -3.67 -0.70
C LEU A 174 7.68 -3.65 0.23
N ILE A 175 6.66 -2.89 -0.13
CA ILE A 175 5.37 -2.79 0.57
C ILE A 175 4.29 -3.29 -0.38
N VAL A 176 3.45 -4.21 0.08
CA VAL A 176 2.37 -4.77 -0.76
C VAL A 176 1.09 -4.90 0.04
N GLU A 177 -0.01 -4.41 -0.55
CA GLU A 177 -1.34 -4.60 0.03
C GLU A 177 -1.70 -6.08 0.04
N PHE A 178 -2.29 -6.54 1.14
CA PHE A 178 -2.80 -7.89 1.26
C PHE A 178 -4.20 -7.91 1.83
N ASN A 179 -4.95 -8.91 1.39
CA ASN A 179 -6.30 -9.10 1.84
C ASN A 179 -6.35 -10.03 3.06
N SER A 180 -6.45 -9.45 4.25
CA SER A 180 -6.41 -10.17 5.52
C SER A 180 -7.57 -11.15 5.75
N ILE A 181 -8.68 -11.04 5.02
CA ILE A 181 -9.79 -12.01 5.14
C ILE A 181 -9.42 -13.41 4.66
N PHE A 182 -8.41 -13.57 3.79
CA PHE A 182 -7.92 -14.89 3.35
C PHE A 182 -7.14 -15.65 4.44
N GLY A 183 -7.16 -15.16 5.68
CA GLY A 183 -6.64 -15.86 6.84
C GLY A 183 -5.11 -15.93 6.90
N PRO A 184 -4.57 -16.56 7.95
CA PRO A 184 -3.13 -16.59 8.22
C PRO A 184 -2.35 -17.62 7.41
N SER A 185 -3.03 -18.59 6.78
CA SER A 185 -2.37 -19.80 6.27
C SER A 185 -2.56 -20.04 4.77
N ALA A 186 -3.71 -19.70 4.20
CA ALA A 186 -3.97 -19.95 2.78
C ALA A 186 -3.01 -19.13 1.92
N ALA A 187 -2.41 -19.75 0.89
CA ALA A 187 -1.64 -19.08 -0.14
C ALA A 187 -2.50 -18.95 -1.40
N VAL A 188 -3.30 -17.89 -1.43
CA VAL A 188 -4.30 -17.62 -2.46
C VAL A 188 -4.25 -16.17 -2.95
N THR A 189 -4.68 -15.95 -4.18
CA THR A 189 -4.90 -14.63 -4.80
C THR A 189 -6.15 -14.64 -5.66
N VAL A 190 -6.77 -13.48 -5.83
CA VAL A 190 -7.81 -13.29 -6.86
C VAL A 190 -7.21 -13.58 -8.24
N PRO A 191 -7.90 -14.32 -9.14
CA PRO A 191 -7.41 -14.59 -10.49
C PRO A 191 -7.12 -13.32 -11.27
N TYR A 192 -6.10 -13.36 -12.12
CA TYR A 192 -5.65 -12.17 -12.83
C TYR A 192 -6.71 -11.63 -13.80
N THR A 193 -6.94 -10.32 -13.78
CA THR A 193 -7.73 -9.61 -14.79
C THR A 193 -7.13 -8.21 -14.98
N PRO A 194 -6.74 -7.83 -16.22
CA PRO A 194 -6.04 -6.56 -16.47
C PRO A 194 -6.93 -5.32 -16.32
N THR A 195 -8.25 -5.49 -16.15
CA THR A 195 -9.23 -4.42 -15.95
C THR A 195 -9.96 -4.57 -14.62
N PHE A 196 -9.34 -5.22 -13.65
CA PHE A 196 -9.97 -5.50 -12.36
C PHE A 196 -10.28 -4.22 -11.59
N VAL A 197 -11.50 -4.13 -11.06
CA VAL A 197 -11.93 -3.08 -10.14
C VAL A 197 -12.69 -3.74 -9.01
N CYS A 198 -12.22 -3.63 -7.76
CA CYS A 198 -12.78 -4.33 -6.59
C CYS A 198 -14.30 -4.14 -6.45
N GLY A 199 -14.79 -2.90 -6.59
CA GLY A 199 -16.22 -2.60 -6.49
C GLY A 199 -17.09 -3.15 -7.62
N GLU A 200 -16.50 -3.44 -8.79
CA GLU A 200 -17.20 -4.07 -9.92
C GLU A 200 -17.14 -5.60 -9.82
N ALA A 201 -16.04 -6.14 -9.28
CA ALA A 201 -15.86 -7.58 -9.11
C ALA A 201 -16.85 -8.18 -8.10
N HIS A 202 -17.16 -7.46 -7.02
CA HIS A 202 -18.21 -7.85 -6.09
C HIS A 202 -18.74 -6.68 -5.25
N TRP A 203 -20.06 -6.59 -5.08
CA TRP A 203 -20.74 -5.51 -4.34
C TRP A 203 -20.27 -5.33 -2.89
N SER A 204 -19.68 -6.36 -2.28
CA SER A 204 -19.20 -6.27 -0.90
C SER A 204 -17.88 -5.50 -0.76
N HIS A 205 -17.15 -5.28 -1.86
CA HIS A 205 -15.77 -4.74 -1.86
C HIS A 205 -14.81 -5.57 -1.00
N GLN A 206 -15.04 -6.87 -0.88
CA GLN A 206 -14.18 -7.78 -0.10
C GLN A 206 -13.37 -8.73 -0.97
N TYR A 207 -13.70 -8.84 -2.25
CA TYR A 207 -13.00 -9.72 -3.18
C TYR A 207 -11.93 -8.92 -3.92
N PHE A 208 -10.68 -9.01 -3.44
CA PHE A 208 -9.51 -8.33 -4.01
C PHE A 208 -8.22 -8.96 -3.48
N GLY A 209 -7.10 -8.65 -4.13
CA GLY A 209 -5.77 -8.85 -3.60
C GLY A 209 -5.37 -10.32 -3.42
N ALA A 210 -4.38 -10.50 -2.55
CA ALA A 210 -3.84 -11.80 -2.19
C ALA A 210 -3.68 -11.95 -0.68
N SER A 211 -3.60 -13.20 -0.24
CA SER A 211 -3.26 -13.55 1.14
C SER A 211 -1.81 -13.15 1.49
N LEU A 212 -1.56 -12.89 2.78
CA LEU A 212 -0.20 -12.59 3.26
C LEU A 212 0.77 -13.74 2.95
N SER A 213 0.33 -14.99 3.07
CA SER A 213 1.15 -16.16 2.76
C SER A 213 1.50 -16.25 1.27
N ALA A 214 0.58 -15.91 0.36
CA ALA A 214 0.87 -15.86 -1.07
C ALA A 214 1.95 -14.81 -1.40
N LEU A 215 1.79 -13.59 -0.89
CA LEU A 215 2.74 -12.51 -1.09
C LEU A 215 4.10 -12.83 -0.49
N THR A 216 4.13 -13.43 0.71
CA THR A 216 5.39 -13.83 1.34
C THR A 216 6.11 -14.89 0.54
N ALA A 217 5.39 -15.92 0.05
CA ALA A 217 6.00 -16.95 -0.79
C ALA A 217 6.51 -16.39 -2.12
N LEU A 218 5.87 -15.36 -2.70
CA LEU A 218 6.34 -14.69 -3.91
C LEU A 218 7.54 -13.79 -3.64
N ALA A 219 7.49 -12.98 -2.59
CA ALA A 219 8.58 -12.11 -2.17
C ALA A 219 9.85 -12.91 -1.81
N ASP A 220 9.68 -14.07 -1.17
CA ASP A 220 10.78 -14.99 -0.87
C ASP A 220 11.52 -15.46 -2.13
N ARG A 221 10.77 -15.86 -3.18
CA ARG A 221 11.35 -16.24 -4.49
C ARG A 221 12.10 -15.09 -5.15
N LYS A 222 11.73 -13.84 -4.84
CA LYS A 222 12.39 -12.62 -5.32
C LYS A 222 13.52 -12.15 -4.39
N GLY A 223 13.84 -12.89 -3.33
CA GLY A 223 14.97 -12.61 -2.43
C GLY A 223 14.65 -11.70 -1.25
N TYR A 224 13.38 -11.54 -0.90
CA TYR A 224 12.94 -10.67 0.20
C TYR A 224 12.48 -11.48 1.42
N ALA A 225 12.74 -10.92 2.60
CA ALA A 225 12.24 -11.41 3.88
C ALA A 225 11.02 -10.60 4.33
N LEU A 226 9.97 -11.27 4.80
CA LEU A 226 8.86 -10.58 5.49
C LEU A 226 9.36 -10.08 6.85
N VAL A 227 9.22 -8.79 7.12
CA VAL A 227 9.64 -8.17 8.40
C VAL A 227 8.45 -7.71 9.25
N GLY A 228 7.25 -7.70 8.69
CA GLY A 228 6.02 -7.41 9.42
C GLY A 228 4.87 -6.97 8.53
N ALA A 229 3.75 -6.63 9.16
CA ALA A 229 2.58 -6.04 8.51
C ALA A 229 1.97 -4.98 9.44
N THR A 230 1.23 -4.02 8.89
CA THR A 230 0.59 -2.99 9.72
C THR A 230 -0.40 -3.59 10.74
N LYS A 231 -0.63 -2.90 11.87
CA LYS A 231 -1.63 -3.30 12.89
C LYS A 231 -3.03 -3.43 12.33
N HIS A 232 -3.34 -2.74 11.23
CA HIS A 232 -4.62 -2.78 10.56
C HIS A 232 -4.75 -3.95 9.58
N ALA A 233 -3.67 -4.71 9.38
CA ALA A 233 -3.59 -5.87 8.49
C ALA A 233 -4.01 -5.52 7.06
N VAL A 234 -3.40 -4.46 6.52
CA VAL A 234 -3.63 -3.99 5.14
C VAL A 234 -2.36 -4.05 4.29
N ASN A 235 -1.21 -3.68 4.86
CA ASN A 235 0.06 -3.60 4.12
C ASN A 235 1.12 -4.49 4.77
N ALA A 236 1.78 -5.32 3.95
CA ALA A 236 2.89 -6.19 4.32
C ALA A 236 4.22 -5.53 3.94
N PHE A 237 5.24 -5.69 4.78
CA PHE A 237 6.56 -5.09 4.60
C PHE A 237 7.60 -6.18 4.42
N PHE A 238 8.34 -6.06 3.33
CA PHE A 238 9.41 -6.95 2.97
C PHE A 238 10.70 -6.15 2.81
N VAL A 239 11.82 -6.76 3.15
CA VAL A 239 13.16 -6.19 2.98
C VAL A 239 14.01 -7.14 2.18
N LEU A 240 14.77 -6.60 1.22
CA LEU A 240 15.71 -7.38 0.43
C LEU A 240 16.71 -8.06 1.39
N ARG A 241 16.85 -9.38 1.30
CA ARG A 241 17.51 -10.19 2.34
C ARG A 241 18.98 -9.81 2.58
N GLU A 242 19.68 -9.35 1.55
CA GLU A 242 21.07 -8.84 1.69
C GLU A 242 21.16 -7.50 2.43
N SER A 243 20.05 -6.77 2.52
CA SER A 243 19.92 -5.48 3.21
C SER A 243 19.20 -5.59 4.56
N LEU A 244 18.91 -6.81 5.04
CA LEU A 244 18.07 -7.05 6.22
C LEU A 244 18.64 -6.43 7.51
N GLY A 245 19.97 -6.32 7.61
CA GLY A 245 20.62 -5.75 8.79
C GLY A 245 20.36 -6.58 10.05
N ASP A 246 19.84 -5.93 11.08
CA ASP A 246 19.42 -6.50 12.36
C ASP A 246 17.91 -6.78 12.46
N LEU A 247 17.16 -6.59 11.37
CA LEU A 247 15.75 -6.98 11.31
C LEU A 247 15.60 -8.50 11.33
N ASN A 248 14.50 -8.97 11.91
CA ASN A 248 14.16 -10.39 11.92
C ASN A 248 13.13 -10.69 10.84
N GLU A 249 13.37 -11.75 10.08
CA GLU A 249 12.35 -12.36 9.23
C GLU A 249 11.27 -13.01 10.10
N VAL A 250 10.00 -12.78 9.77
CA VAL A 250 8.86 -13.27 10.54
C VAL A 250 7.98 -14.20 9.70
N PRO A 251 7.44 -15.29 10.26
CA PRO A 251 6.46 -16.12 9.56
C PRO A 251 5.16 -15.33 9.26
N PRO A 252 4.49 -15.55 8.11
CA PRO A 252 3.22 -14.91 7.77
C PRO A 252 2.16 -15.00 8.87
N ALA A 253 2.01 -16.18 9.48
CA ALA A 253 1.04 -16.40 10.55
C ALA A 253 1.27 -15.52 11.79
N SER A 254 2.51 -15.07 12.04
CA SER A 254 2.85 -14.18 13.16
C SER A 254 2.64 -12.69 12.84
N ALA A 255 2.76 -12.32 11.56
CA ALA A 255 2.49 -10.97 11.08
C ALA A 255 0.98 -10.75 10.82
N TRP A 256 0.25 -11.82 10.50
CA TRP A 256 -1.18 -11.78 10.27
C TRP A 256 -1.97 -11.52 11.57
N ARG A 257 -3.09 -10.79 11.42
CA ARG A 257 -4.11 -10.64 12.45
C ARG A 257 -5.47 -10.34 11.79
N PRO A 258 -6.59 -10.61 12.48
CA PRO A 258 -7.90 -10.23 11.98
C PRO A 258 -8.00 -8.71 11.81
N SER A 259 -8.31 -8.24 10.60
CA SER A 259 -8.46 -6.80 10.36
C SER A 259 -9.72 -6.24 11.01
N ARG A 260 -9.56 -5.10 11.69
CA ARG A 260 -10.65 -4.29 12.24
C ARG A 260 -11.15 -3.23 11.26
N PHE A 261 -10.59 -3.20 10.04
CA PHE A 261 -11.04 -2.30 8.99
C PHE A 261 -12.41 -2.75 8.47
N LEU A 262 -13.42 -1.88 8.59
CA LEU A 262 -14.81 -2.17 8.24
C LEU A 262 -15.14 -1.57 6.87
N SER A 263 -14.60 -2.19 5.82
CA SER A 263 -14.80 -1.76 4.42
C SER A 263 -15.95 -2.49 3.71
N SER A 264 -16.57 -3.50 4.34
CA SER A 264 -17.62 -4.30 3.71
C SER A 264 -18.85 -3.46 3.40
N ARG A 265 -19.43 -3.66 2.22
CA ARG A 265 -20.67 -3.01 1.78
C ARG A 265 -21.85 -3.99 1.70
N ASN A 266 -23.07 -3.47 1.59
CA ASN A 266 -24.26 -4.22 1.15
C ASN A 266 -24.51 -3.98 -0.35
N GLN A 267 -25.53 -4.61 -0.92
CA GLN A 267 -25.87 -4.45 -2.34
C GLN A 267 -26.33 -3.02 -2.73
N GLN A 268 -26.70 -2.20 -1.75
CA GLN A 268 -27.04 -0.79 -1.95
C GLN A 268 -25.80 0.13 -1.91
N GLY A 269 -24.63 -0.42 -1.59
CA GLY A 269 -23.36 0.31 -1.48
C GLY A 269 -23.10 0.91 -0.08
N ASP A 270 -23.99 0.72 0.89
CA ASP A 270 -23.79 1.19 2.27
C ASP A 270 -22.87 0.25 3.05
N LEU A 271 -22.18 0.78 4.07
CA LEU A 271 -21.37 -0.05 4.97
C LEU A 271 -22.25 -1.10 5.67
N SER A 272 -21.87 -2.37 5.52
CA SER A 272 -22.56 -3.51 6.14
C SER A 272 -21.98 -3.90 7.50
N TYR A 273 -20.81 -3.36 7.86
CA TYR A 273 -20.14 -3.55 9.16
C TYR A 273 -19.94 -5.03 9.55
N VAL A 274 -19.71 -5.92 8.57
CA VAL A 274 -19.42 -7.33 8.84
C VAL A 274 -18.05 -7.40 9.51
N ARG A 275 -18.02 -7.84 10.77
CA ARG A 275 -16.82 -7.70 11.62
C ARG A 275 -15.89 -8.88 11.51
N ASP A 276 -16.42 -10.09 11.68
CA ASP A 276 -15.65 -11.32 11.69
C ASP A 276 -15.11 -11.64 10.28
N HIS A 277 -13.87 -12.11 10.23
CA HIS A 277 -13.22 -12.39 8.94
C HIS A 277 -13.83 -13.60 8.21
N VAL A 278 -14.33 -14.60 8.92
CA VAL A 278 -15.02 -15.76 8.32
C VAL A 278 -16.37 -15.31 7.76
N ASP A 279 -17.10 -14.45 8.47
CA ASP A 279 -18.33 -13.88 7.93
C ASP A 279 -18.08 -13.02 6.68
N ARG A 280 -16.95 -12.30 6.60
CA ARG A 280 -16.57 -11.59 5.38
C ARG A 280 -16.22 -12.55 4.24
N LEU A 281 -15.53 -13.67 4.51
CA LEU A 281 -15.30 -14.73 3.51
C LEU A 281 -16.62 -15.30 3.00
N ARG A 282 -17.62 -15.49 3.87
CA ARG A 282 -18.96 -15.96 3.47
C ARG A 282 -19.65 -15.03 2.47
N LEU A 283 -19.38 -13.72 2.49
CA LEU A 283 -19.93 -12.77 1.51
C LEU A 283 -19.45 -13.04 0.09
N ILE A 284 -18.29 -13.66 -0.07
CA ILE A 284 -17.59 -13.89 -1.35
C ILE A 284 -17.37 -15.38 -1.60
N ALA A 285 -18.08 -16.26 -0.89
CA ALA A 285 -17.83 -17.70 -0.86
C ALA A 285 -17.92 -18.40 -2.23
N ASP A 286 -18.76 -17.89 -3.13
CA ASP A 286 -18.98 -18.40 -4.49
C ASP A 286 -17.91 -17.93 -5.50
N LEU A 287 -17.00 -17.02 -5.12
CA LEU A 287 -16.00 -16.47 -6.04
C LEU A 287 -14.74 -17.35 -6.08
N PRO A 288 -14.06 -17.42 -7.24
CA PRO A 288 -12.86 -18.24 -7.38
C PRO A 288 -11.62 -17.58 -6.76
N LEU A 289 -10.65 -18.37 -6.32
CA LEU A 289 -9.29 -17.91 -6.04
C LEU A 289 -8.29 -18.84 -6.72
N SER A 290 -7.18 -18.28 -7.19
CA SER A 290 -6.02 -19.07 -7.60
C SER A 290 -5.26 -19.57 -6.37
N VAL A 291 -5.17 -20.89 -6.22
CA VAL A 291 -4.41 -21.57 -5.16
C VAL A 291 -2.96 -21.73 -5.58
N LEU A 292 -2.05 -21.13 -4.83
CA LEU A 292 -0.62 -21.06 -5.17
C LEU A 292 0.17 -22.18 -4.46
N PRO A 293 1.26 -22.68 -5.08
CA PRO A 293 1.82 -22.27 -6.37
C PRO A 293 1.17 -22.95 -7.59
N SER A 294 0.17 -23.81 -7.39
CA SER A 294 -0.43 -24.61 -8.49
C SER A 294 -1.10 -23.77 -9.57
N GLY A 295 -1.60 -22.58 -9.22
CA GLY A 295 -2.42 -21.75 -10.10
C GLY A 295 -3.85 -22.27 -10.31
N GLN A 296 -4.22 -23.40 -9.68
CA GLN A 296 -5.57 -23.97 -9.81
C GLN A 296 -6.60 -23.03 -9.19
N GLU A 297 -7.65 -22.71 -9.94
CA GLU A 297 -8.78 -21.95 -9.44
C GLU A 297 -9.75 -22.86 -8.67
N ARG A 298 -10.17 -22.42 -7.48
CA ARG A 298 -11.16 -23.09 -6.62
C ARG A 298 -12.07 -22.05 -5.98
N GLU A 299 -13.32 -22.41 -5.68
CA GLU A 299 -14.22 -21.52 -4.95
C GLU A 299 -13.74 -21.28 -3.52
N ILE A 300 -13.99 -20.07 -3.00
CA ILE A 300 -13.62 -19.68 -1.63
C ILE A 300 -14.23 -20.64 -0.60
N ARG A 301 -15.48 -21.09 -0.77
CA ARG A 301 -16.09 -22.06 0.14
C ARG A 301 -15.33 -23.37 0.28
N ASP A 302 -14.72 -23.84 -0.81
CA ASP A 302 -13.99 -25.12 -0.83
C ASP A 302 -12.56 -24.97 -0.30
N ILE A 303 -12.01 -23.77 -0.34
CA ILE A 303 -10.67 -23.47 0.18
C ILE A 303 -10.71 -23.30 1.70
N PHE A 304 -11.78 -22.70 2.22
CA PHE A 304 -11.90 -22.30 3.63
C PHE A 304 -12.92 -23.11 4.43
N ASP A 305 -13.46 -24.20 3.85
CA ASP A 305 -14.44 -25.10 4.49
C ASP A 305 -15.65 -24.34 5.10
N LEU A 306 -16.29 -23.48 4.30
CA LEU A 306 -17.34 -22.53 4.74
C LEU A 306 -18.77 -23.07 4.72
#